data_AF-A0AAD4QDC3-F1
#
_entry.id   AF-A0AAD4QDC3-F1
#
_cell.length_a   1.000
_cell.length_b   1.000
_cell.length_c   1.000
_cell.angle_alpha   90.00
_cell.angle_beta   90.00
_cell.angle_gamma   90.00
#
_symmetry.space_group_name_H-M   'P 1'
#
loop_
_entity.id
_entity.type
_entity.pdbx_description
1 polymer ?
#
loop_
_entity_poly.entity_id
_entity_poly.type
_entity_poly.pdbx_seq_one_letter_code
_entity_poly.pdbx_strand_id
1 'polypeptide(L)'
;MAPTTYKDKRTLPPTRFVGSASSPRAGYTIVFKDAVTEETVVKYMSDVVDAGGRLTQSYDWFLNGFCAAIPEAHLQVLNKNVTEVDYIEPEGLPKRL
;
A
#
# COMPACT_ATOMS: atom_id res chain seq x y z
N MET A 1 -12.96 28.00 -21.99
CA MET A 1 -13.51 26.95 -22.88
C MET A 1 -12.59 25.74 -22.79
N ALA A 2 -13.13 24.58 -22.39
CA ALA A 2 -12.50 23.25 -22.48
C ALA A 2 -12.56 22.75 -23.96
N PRO A 3 -12.01 21.58 -24.41
CA PRO A 3 -11.69 20.38 -23.60
C PRO A 3 -10.55 19.41 -24.09
N THR A 4 -10.41 18.30 -23.34
CA THR A 4 -9.88 16.94 -23.68
C THR A 4 -8.39 16.77 -23.98
N THR A 5 -7.67 15.83 -23.35
CA THR A 5 -7.79 14.38 -23.66
C THR A 5 -7.18 13.52 -22.55
N TYR A 6 -7.96 12.61 -21.97
CA TYR A 6 -7.48 11.51 -21.11
C TYR A 6 -7.44 10.23 -21.95
N LYS A 7 -6.24 9.86 -22.40
CA LYS A 7 -5.91 8.53 -22.93
C LYS A 7 -4.43 8.29 -22.64
N ASP A 8 -4.11 7.48 -21.63
CA ASP A 8 -3.30 6.29 -21.85
C ASP A 8 -3.33 5.39 -20.60
N LYS A 9 -3.77 4.14 -20.78
CA LYS A 9 -3.57 3.06 -19.83
C LYS A 9 -2.43 2.21 -20.38
N ARG A 10 -1.19 2.44 -19.92
CA ARG A 10 -0.12 1.45 -19.65
C ARG A 10 1.25 2.14 -19.53
N THR A 11 2.06 1.63 -18.60
CA THR A 11 3.45 1.97 -18.29
C THR A 11 3.69 3.25 -17.48
N LEU A 12 3.63 3.11 -16.16
CA LEU A 12 4.37 4.00 -15.26
C LEU A 12 5.88 3.88 -15.58
N PRO A 13 6.64 4.98 -15.62
CA PRO A 13 8.08 4.92 -15.85
C PRO A 13 8.76 4.10 -14.74
N PRO A 14 9.80 3.31 -15.03
CA PRO A 14 10.58 2.69 -13.98
C PRO A 14 11.33 3.79 -13.24
N THR A 15 10.82 4.19 -12.08
CA THR A 15 11.54 5.10 -11.18
C THR A 15 12.82 4.38 -10.73
N ARG A 16 13.94 4.75 -11.35
CA ARG A 16 15.27 4.25 -11.00
C ARG A 16 15.62 4.80 -9.61
N PHE A 17 15.64 3.93 -8.62
CA PHE A 17 16.00 4.27 -7.26
C PHE A 17 17.49 4.60 -7.15
N VAL A 18 17.81 5.78 -6.65
CA VAL A 18 19.10 6.09 -6.02
C VAL A 18 18.84 6.07 -4.51
N GLY A 19 18.84 4.87 -3.92
CA GLY A 19 18.59 4.67 -2.50
C GLY A 19 19.52 3.60 -1.94
N SER A 20 20.25 3.94 -0.89
CA SER A 20 21.26 3.12 -0.22
C SER A 20 20.74 1.73 0.19
N ALA A 21 21.61 0.73 0.09
CA ALA A 21 21.34 -0.70 0.14
C ALA A 21 21.07 -1.28 1.55
N SER A 22 20.15 -0.71 2.33
CA SER A 22 19.84 -1.23 3.66
C SER A 22 18.37 -1.11 4.07
N SER A 23 17.46 -1.69 3.29
CA SER A 23 16.25 -2.33 3.83
C SER A 23 15.63 -3.22 2.77
N PRO A 24 15.36 -4.51 3.05
CA PRO A 24 14.53 -5.30 2.15
C PRO A 24 13.19 -4.57 2.00
N ARG A 25 12.77 -4.39 0.75
CA ARG A 25 11.47 -3.82 0.37
C ARG A 25 10.37 -4.80 0.79
N ALA A 26 10.18 -5.03 2.07
CA ALA A 26 9.08 -5.85 2.56
C ALA A 26 7.79 -5.10 2.24
N GLY A 27 7.14 -5.50 1.15
CA GLY A 27 5.74 -5.15 0.91
C GLY A 27 4.90 -5.83 1.98
N TYR A 28 3.81 -5.21 2.36
CA TYR A 28 2.77 -5.79 3.20
C TYR A 28 1.45 -5.65 2.46
N THR A 29 0.62 -6.68 2.55
CA THR A 29 -0.80 -6.61 2.22
C THR A 29 -1.56 -6.35 3.50
N ILE A 30 -2.23 -5.20 3.57
CA ILE A 30 -3.12 -4.82 4.65
C ILE A 30 -4.54 -5.11 4.18
N VAL A 31 -5.26 -5.92 4.94
CA VAL A 31 -6.66 -6.24 4.70
C VAL A 31 -7.50 -5.72 5.86
N PHE A 32 -8.56 -5.00 5.53
CA PHE A 32 -9.52 -4.44 6.48
C PHE A 32 -10.76 -5.32 6.57
N LYS A 33 -11.48 -5.19 7.68
CA LYS A 33 -12.78 -5.84 7.87
C LYS A 33 -13.79 -5.28 6.88
N ASP A 34 -14.78 -6.10 6.49
CA ASP A 34 -15.80 -5.73 5.50
C ASP A 34 -16.60 -4.46 5.85
N ALA A 35 -16.77 -4.17 7.15
CA ALA A 35 -17.51 -3.01 7.63
C ALA A 35 -16.74 -1.67 7.50
N VAL A 36 -15.45 -1.72 7.16
CA VAL A 36 -14.62 -0.52 7.01
C VAL A 36 -14.96 0.17 5.69
N THR A 37 -15.22 1.47 5.76
CA THR A 37 -15.53 2.28 4.58
C THR A 37 -14.28 2.54 3.74
N GLU A 38 -14.48 2.77 2.44
CA GLU A 38 -13.42 3.17 1.53
C GLU A 38 -12.67 4.43 2.01
N GLU A 39 -13.40 5.41 2.56
CA GLU A 39 -12.81 6.64 3.12
C GLU A 39 -11.80 6.34 4.23
N THR A 40 -12.10 5.36 5.11
CA THR A 40 -11.18 4.93 6.16
C THR A 40 -9.96 4.25 5.55
N VAL A 41 -10.13 3.39 4.54
CA VAL A 41 -9.01 2.75 3.84
C VAL A 41 -8.09 3.79 3.20
N VAL A 42 -8.66 4.78 2.51
CA VAL A 42 -7.91 5.89 1.87
C VAL A 42 -7.14 6.72 2.92
N LYS A 43 -7.70 6.90 4.12
CA LYS A 43 -7.00 7.54 5.22
C LYS A 43 -5.76 6.74 5.64
N TYR A 44 -5.89 5.43 5.85
CA TYR A 44 -4.74 4.57 6.18
C TYR A 44 -3.67 4.57 5.08
N MET A 45 -4.08 4.58 3.81
CA MET A 45 -3.16 4.70 2.69
C MET A 45 -2.35 6.01 2.77
N SER A 46 -3.02 7.12 3.10
CA SER A 46 -2.39 8.43 3.26
C SER A 46 -1.42 8.43 4.44
N ASP A 47 -1.83 7.90 5.59
CA ASP A 47 -0.99 7.79 6.80
C ASP A 47 0.30 6.99 6.53
N VAL A 48 0.23 5.92 5.73
CA VAL A 48 1.40 5.13 5.33
C VAL A 48 2.35 5.94 4.45
N VAL A 49 1.82 6.72 3.50
CA VAL A 49 2.65 7.58 2.63
C VAL A 49 3.32 8.69 3.44
N ASP A 50 2.57 9.33 4.34
CA ASP A 50 3.07 10.39 5.22
C ASP A 50 4.15 9.89 6.18
N ALA A 51 4.07 8.63 6.61
CA ALA A 51 5.09 7.96 7.40
C ALA A 51 6.37 7.62 6.61
N GLY A 52 6.42 7.90 5.30
CA GLY A 52 7.54 7.58 4.41
C GLY A 52 7.44 6.21 3.74
N GLY A 53 6.27 5.57 3.82
CA GLY A 53 5.93 4.36 3.08
C GLY A 53 5.59 4.63 1.61
N ARG A 54 5.28 3.56 0.88
CA ARG A 54 4.91 3.63 -0.54
C ARG A 54 3.80 2.65 -0.85
N LEU A 55 2.70 3.13 -1.40
CA LEU A 55 1.63 2.28 -1.91
C LEU A 55 2.09 1.58 -3.19
N THR A 56 1.79 0.29 -3.30
CA THR A 56 2.11 -0.53 -4.48
C THR A 56 0.86 -0.96 -5.24
N GLN A 57 -0.23 -1.25 -4.51
CA GLN A 57 -1.50 -1.69 -5.09
C GLN A 57 -2.66 -1.38 -4.15
N SER A 58 -3.85 -1.06 -4.68
CA SER A 58 -5.10 -1.02 -3.93
C SER A 58 -6.08 -2.06 -4.49
N TYR A 59 -6.98 -2.55 -3.64
CA TYR A 59 -8.04 -3.47 -4.00
C TYR A 59 -9.39 -2.81 -3.68
N ASP A 60 -10.25 -2.65 -4.69
CA ASP A 60 -11.52 -1.89 -4.53
C ASP A 60 -12.78 -2.74 -4.68
N TRP A 61 -12.74 -3.88 -5.39
CA TRP A 61 -13.97 -4.56 -5.85
C TRP A 61 -14.25 -5.94 -5.22
N PHE A 62 -13.27 -6.52 -4.52
CA PHE A 62 -13.40 -7.85 -3.91
C PHE A 62 -12.76 -7.96 -2.52
N LEU A 63 -11.88 -7.02 -2.17
CA LEU A 63 -11.12 -7.05 -0.93
C LEU A 63 -10.89 -5.61 -0.48
N ASN A 64 -11.32 -5.23 0.72
CA ASN A 64 -11.01 -3.92 1.27
C ASN A 64 -9.56 -3.94 1.77
N GLY A 65 -8.62 -3.46 0.96
CA GLY A 65 -7.22 -3.56 1.33
C GLY A 65 -6.27 -2.88 0.35
N PHE A 66 -5.00 -2.86 0.73
CA PHE A 66 -3.93 -2.35 -0.11
C PHE A 66 -2.61 -3.05 0.18
N CYS A 67 -1.70 -2.95 -0.78
CA CYS A 67 -0.31 -3.32 -0.60
C CYS A 67 0.55 -2.07 -0.49
N ALA A 68 1.49 -2.09 0.45
CA ALA A 68 2.44 -1.00 0.62
C ALA A 68 3.77 -1.49 1.16
N ALA A 69 4.85 -0.81 0.79
CA ALA A 69 6.09 -0.84 1.54
C ALA A 69 5.94 0.08 2.75
N ILE A 70 5.90 -0.52 3.95
CA ILE A 70 5.63 0.20 5.20
C ILE A 70 6.92 0.25 6.03
N PRO A 71 7.30 1.42 6.57
CA PRO A 71 8.38 1.49 7.56
C PRO A 71 8.04 0.66 8.80
N GLU A 72 9.02 -0.09 9.32
CA GLU A 72 8.83 -1.00 10.47
C GLU A 72 8.19 -0.29 11.69
N ALA A 73 8.61 0.95 11.96
CA ALA A 73 8.04 1.75 13.04
C ALA A 73 6.53 2.01 12.88
N HIS A 74 6.05 2.16 11.64
CA HIS A 74 4.64 2.41 11.33
C HIS A 74 3.85 1.10 11.27
N LEU A 75 4.47 -0.03 10.87
CA LEU A 75 3.87 -1.35 10.92
C LEU A 75 3.41 -1.71 12.36
N GLN A 76 4.23 -1.37 13.36
CA GLN A 76 3.87 -1.58 14.77
C GLN A 76 2.66 -0.76 15.22
N VAL A 77 2.40 0.39 14.60
CA VAL A 77 1.22 1.22 14.87
C VAL A 77 -0.02 0.59 14.26
N LEU A 78 0.06 0.14 13.00
CA LEU A 78 -1.03 -0.56 12.33
C LEU A 78 -1.43 -1.84 13.07
N ASN A 79 -0.45 -2.63 13.53
CA ASN A 79 -0.68 -3.83 14.34
C ASN A 79 -1.30 -3.55 15.72
N LYS A 80 -1.27 -2.31 16.23
CA LYS A 80 -1.94 -1.94 17.48
C LYS A 80 -3.38 -1.48 17.25
N ASN A 81 -3.71 -1.00 16.05
CA ASN A 81 -5.03 -0.54 15.66
C ASN A 81 -5.90 -1.70 15.09
N VAL A 82 -6.01 -2.79 15.85
CA VAL A 82 -6.65 -4.07 15.45
C VAL A 82 -8.19 -3.98 15.31
N THR A 83 -8.77 -2.80 15.53
CA THR A 83 -10.23 -2.65 15.47
C THR A 83 -10.76 -2.70 14.03
N GLU A 84 -10.02 -2.15 13.08
CA GLU A 84 -10.45 -2.00 11.67
C GLU A 84 -9.69 -2.92 10.71
N VAL A 85 -8.41 -3.19 11.02
CA VAL A 85 -7.58 -4.14 10.28
C VAL A 85 -8.02 -5.56 10.63
N ASP A 86 -8.21 -6.39 9.61
CA ASP A 86 -8.50 -7.82 9.79
C ASP A 86 -7.18 -8.61 9.91
N TYR A 87 -6.27 -8.43 8.95
CA TYR A 87 -4.92 -8.98 9.03
C TYR A 87 -3.91 -8.19 8.18
N ILE A 88 -2.63 -8.37 8.52
CA ILE A 88 -1.48 -7.85 7.76
C ILE A 88 -0.58 -9.02 7.40
N GLU A 89 -0.32 -9.19 6.11
CA GLU A 89 0.55 -10.25 5.60
C GLU A 89 1.80 -9.65 4.95
N PRO A 90 3.02 -10.07 5.31
CA PRO A 90 4.20 -9.71 4.55
C PRO A 90 4.12 -10.30 3.14
N GLU A 91 4.37 -9.49 2.12
CA GLU A 91 4.53 -9.94 0.74
C GLU A 91 5.64 -10.98 0.73
N GLY A 92 5.27 -12.22 0.44
CA GLY A 92 6.24 -13.30 0.35
C GLY A 92 7.26 -12.95 -0.72
N LEU A 93 8.53 -12.79 -0.34
CA LEU A 93 9.62 -12.77 -1.32
C LEU A 93 9.44 -13.98 -2.22
N PRO A 94 9.54 -13.84 -3.56
CA PRO A 94 9.53 -15.00 -4.44
C PRO A 94 10.59 -15.96 -3.92
N LYS A 95 10.16 -17.14 -3.47
CA LYS A 95 11.09 -18.21 -3.08
C LYS A 95 11.96 -18.44 -4.31
N ARG A 96 13.24 -18.07 -4.23
CA ARG A 96 14.22 -18.50 -5.22
C ARG A 96 14.23 -20.02 -5.17
N LEU A 97 13.58 -20.64 -6.16
CA LEU A 97 13.68 -22.06 -6.45
C LEU A 97 15.05 -22.36 -7.07
#